data_AF-A0A0E0IEH3-F1
#
_entry.id   AF-A0A0E0IEH3-F1
#
_cell.length_a   1.000
_cell.length_b   1.000
_cell.length_c   1.000
_cell.angle_alpha   90.00
_cell.angle_beta   90.00
_cell.angle_gamma   90.00
#
_symmetry.space_group_name_H-M   'P 1'
#
loop_
_entity.id
_entity.type
_entity.pdbx_description
1 polymer ?
#
loop_
_entity_poly.entity_id
_entity_poly.type
_entity_poly.pdbx_seq_one_letter_code
_entity_poly.pdbx_strand_id
1 'polypeptide(L)'
;MGDEATQVSASRAVAVHALCFTGIMAAHHLSGRGALVSNPAHPLRLLVFLKAAARGLLGLPIGGAFLNAFGAIVLGAPIGIKYWAATTYWSLLMSLFTIVPAACVFGASKVNWQAVLSHSIYCGSTDAVDYMISAPAHGAVIGAWLGAWPMPLDWERPWQEWPISVTYGSVAGHLIGMAISLALIVAHKRRGRAKAD
;
A
#
# COMPACT_ATOMS: atom_id res chain seq x y z
N MET A 1 38.14 -2.59 -3.03
CA MET A 1 36.92 -3.26 -3.54
C MET A 1 35.73 -2.68 -2.79
N GLY A 2 35.39 -1.41 -3.06
CA GLY A 2 34.52 -0.61 -2.19
C GLY A 2 33.74 0.51 -2.88
N ASP A 3 33.50 0.43 -4.20
CA ASP A 3 32.82 1.50 -4.95
C ASP A 3 31.39 1.16 -5.40
N GLU A 4 30.89 -0.04 -5.13
CA GLU A 4 29.59 -0.49 -5.66
C GLU A 4 28.39 0.01 -4.82
N ALA A 5 28.58 0.27 -3.51
CA ALA A 5 27.49 0.69 -2.62
C ALA A 5 27.08 2.17 -2.79
N THR A 6 28.00 3.02 -3.25
CA THR A 6 27.79 4.46 -3.45
C THR A 6 27.13 4.78 -4.79
N GLN A 7 27.38 3.95 -5.81
CA GLN A 7 26.89 4.14 -7.18
C GLN A 7 25.38 3.87 -7.33
N VAL A 8 24.82 2.98 -6.50
CA VAL A 8 23.37 2.67 -6.46
C VAL A 8 22.55 3.81 -5.84
N SER A 9 23.17 4.71 -5.05
CA SER A 9 22.47 5.87 -4.45
C SER A 9 22.28 7.03 -5.45
N ALA A 10 23.32 7.34 -6.23
CA ALA A 10 23.28 8.43 -7.21
C ALA A 10 22.36 8.12 -8.40
N SER A 11 22.40 6.88 -8.92
CA SER A 11 21.55 6.44 -10.03
C SER A 11 20.06 6.48 -9.68
N ARG A 12 19.69 6.11 -8.44
CA ARG A 12 18.31 6.18 -7.95
C ARG A 12 17.84 7.62 -7.73
N ALA A 13 18.72 8.51 -7.27
CA ALA A 13 18.40 9.93 -7.15
C ALA A 13 18.16 10.56 -8.54
N VAL A 14 19.01 10.27 -9.52
CA VAL A 14 18.84 10.73 -10.91
C VAL A 14 17.55 10.21 -11.52
N ALA A 15 17.18 8.95 -11.26
CA ALA A 15 15.91 8.39 -11.73
C ALA A 15 14.69 9.11 -11.11
N VAL A 16 14.73 9.44 -9.81
CA VAL A 16 13.65 10.20 -9.15
C VAL A 16 13.55 11.62 -9.71
N HIS A 17 14.68 12.28 -9.96
CA HIS A 17 14.66 13.60 -10.59
C HIS A 17 14.14 13.54 -12.03
N ALA A 18 14.51 12.54 -12.82
CA ALA A 18 13.99 12.33 -14.17
C ALA A 18 12.47 12.07 -14.19
N LEU A 19 11.94 11.31 -13.22
CA LEU A 19 10.50 11.09 -13.05
C LEU A 19 9.76 12.37 -12.66
N CYS A 20 10.34 13.20 -11.79
CA CYS A 20 9.78 14.52 -11.47
C CYS A 20 9.76 15.46 -12.67
N PHE A 21 10.85 15.52 -13.44
CA PHE A 21 10.94 16.37 -14.64
C PHE A 21 9.97 15.92 -15.74
N THR A 22 9.83 14.61 -15.97
CA THR A 22 8.87 14.07 -16.94
C THR A 22 7.42 14.33 -16.52
N GLY A 23 7.10 14.25 -15.23
CA GLY A 23 5.79 14.64 -14.69
C GLY A 23 5.47 16.12 -14.89
N ILE A 24 6.44 17.01 -14.64
CA ILE A 24 6.28 18.46 -14.84
C ILE A 24 6.14 18.79 -16.34
N MET A 25 6.93 18.15 -17.21
CA MET A 25 6.84 18.34 -18.66
C MET A 25 5.53 17.81 -19.25
N ALA A 26 5.04 16.66 -18.78
CA ALA A 26 3.72 16.15 -19.16
C ALA A 26 2.61 17.10 -18.70
N ALA A 27 2.69 17.64 -17.48
CA ALA A 27 1.75 18.63 -16.97
C ALA A 27 1.78 19.93 -17.80
N HIS A 28 2.97 20.40 -18.19
CA HIS A 28 3.13 21.59 -19.02
C HIS A 28 2.63 21.37 -20.46
N HIS A 29 2.87 20.20 -21.03
CA HIS A 29 2.40 19.83 -22.37
C HIS A 29 0.87 19.63 -22.41
N LEU A 30 0.27 19.10 -21.33
CA LEU A 30 -1.19 19.03 -21.16
C LEU A 30 -1.81 20.42 -20.90
N SER A 31 -1.10 21.30 -20.20
CA SER A 31 -1.49 22.71 -20.00
C SER A 31 -1.48 23.49 -21.31
N GLY A 32 -0.44 23.32 -22.15
CA GLY A 32 -0.28 24.00 -23.44
C GLY A 32 -1.31 23.61 -24.50
N ARG A 33 -2.07 22.51 -24.31
CA ARG A 33 -3.18 22.11 -25.19
C ARG A 33 -4.54 22.66 -24.76
N GLY A 34 -4.62 23.50 -23.73
CA GLY A 34 -5.88 24.09 -23.26
C GLY A 34 -6.88 23.10 -22.65
N ALA A 35 -6.50 21.83 -22.45
CA ALA A 35 -7.37 20.78 -21.89
C ALA A 35 -7.79 21.05 -20.42
N LEU A 36 -6.98 21.82 -19.69
CA LEU A 36 -7.29 22.32 -18.34
C LEU A 36 -8.28 23.50 -18.35
N VAL A 37 -8.31 24.28 -19.45
CA VAL A 37 -9.15 25.48 -19.61
C VAL A 37 -10.50 25.13 -20.24
N SER A 38 -10.56 24.08 -21.07
CA SER A 38 -11.77 23.69 -21.78
C SER A 38 -12.84 23.01 -20.91
N ASN A 39 -12.48 22.48 -19.73
CA ASN A 39 -13.43 21.83 -18.83
C ASN A 39 -13.04 21.99 -17.35
N PRO A 40 -13.83 22.72 -16.53
CA PRO A 40 -13.53 22.96 -15.11
C PRO A 40 -13.51 21.68 -14.25
N ALA A 41 -14.00 20.54 -14.77
CA ALA A 41 -13.94 19.26 -14.07
C ALA A 41 -12.52 18.65 -14.02
N HIS A 42 -11.66 18.91 -15.00
CA HIS A 42 -10.28 18.41 -15.03
C HIS A 42 -9.38 18.97 -13.91
N PRO A 43 -9.30 20.30 -13.68
CA PRO A 43 -8.50 20.85 -12.59
C PRO A 43 -9.04 20.40 -11.23
N LEU A 44 -10.36 20.29 -11.07
CA LEU A 44 -10.99 19.81 -9.84
C LEU A 44 -10.59 18.35 -9.54
N ARG A 45 -10.65 17.46 -10.54
CA ARG A 45 -10.23 16.05 -10.41
C ARG A 45 -8.74 15.92 -10.08
N LEU A 46 -7.89 16.73 -10.73
CA LEU A 46 -6.46 16.76 -10.45
C LEU A 46 -6.18 17.20 -9.00
N LEU A 47 -6.89 18.23 -8.53
CA LEU A 47 -6.71 18.76 -7.17
C LEU A 47 -7.18 17.76 -6.10
N VAL A 48 -8.27 17.02 -6.36
CA VAL A 48 -8.71 15.91 -5.51
C VAL A 48 -7.68 14.78 -5.49
N PHE A 49 -7.15 14.40 -6.65
CA PHE A 49 -6.10 13.38 -6.75
C PHE A 49 -4.82 13.78 -6.02
N LEU A 50 -4.35 15.02 -6.19
CA LEU A 50 -3.16 15.54 -5.50
C LEU A 50 -3.35 15.55 -3.99
N LYS A 51 -4.54 15.94 -3.50
CA LYS A 51 -4.88 15.85 -2.07
C LYS A 51 -4.87 14.41 -1.56
N ALA A 52 -5.39 13.46 -2.34
CA ALA A 52 -5.35 12.04 -2.00
C ALA A 52 -3.90 11.52 -1.95
N ALA A 53 -3.10 11.81 -2.98
CA ALA A 53 -1.70 11.41 -3.06
C ALA A 53 -0.85 12.01 -1.91
N ALA A 54 -1.08 13.28 -1.57
CA ALA A 54 -0.41 13.92 -0.45
C ALA A 54 -0.73 13.24 0.89
N ARG A 55 -2.00 12.85 1.11
CA ARG A 55 -2.41 12.10 2.31
C ARG A 55 -1.75 10.72 2.36
N GLY A 56 -1.69 10.02 1.23
CA GLY A 56 -0.98 8.74 1.11
C GLY A 56 0.51 8.88 1.42
N LEU A 57 1.16 9.92 0.87
CA LEU A 57 2.57 10.19 1.10
C LEU A 57 2.88 10.56 2.56
N LEU A 58 1.98 11.27 3.23
CA LEU A 58 2.09 11.57 4.68
C LEU A 58 1.83 10.33 5.55
N GLY A 59 0.88 9.49 5.14
CA GLY A 59 0.57 8.23 5.83
C GLY A 59 1.68 7.19 5.72
N LEU A 60 2.49 7.24 4.66
CA LEU A 60 3.56 6.30 4.38
C LEU A 60 4.62 6.21 5.52
N PRO A 61 5.32 7.30 5.92
CA PRO A 61 6.34 7.25 6.96
C PRO A 61 5.80 7.34 8.39
N ILE A 62 4.91 8.31 8.67
CA ILE A 62 4.52 8.69 10.05
C ILE A 62 3.49 7.70 10.62
N GLY A 63 2.54 7.25 9.80
CA GLY A 63 1.46 6.37 10.21
C GLY A 63 1.80 4.89 10.01
N GLY A 64 2.09 4.47 8.78
CA GLY A 64 2.19 3.05 8.47
C GLY A 64 3.56 2.44 8.70
N ALA A 65 4.66 3.07 8.26
CA ALA A 65 5.97 2.44 8.39
C ALA A 65 6.41 2.31 9.87
N PHE A 66 6.19 3.35 10.68
CA PHE A 66 6.50 3.28 12.10
C PHE A 66 5.68 2.21 12.84
N LEU A 67 4.36 2.18 12.63
CA LEU A 67 3.48 1.20 13.28
C LEU A 67 3.79 -0.24 12.85
N ASN A 68 4.06 -0.46 11.55
CA ASN A 68 4.43 -1.79 11.05
C ASN A 68 5.80 -2.23 11.59
N ALA A 69 6.79 -1.34 11.65
CA ALA A 69 8.10 -1.63 12.22
C ALA A 69 7.99 -1.97 13.71
N PHE A 70 7.25 -1.17 14.46
CA PHE A 70 6.99 -1.41 15.88
C PHE A 70 6.27 -2.75 16.09
N GLY A 71 5.19 -3.01 15.36
CA GLY A 71 4.44 -4.27 15.43
C GLY A 71 5.32 -5.48 15.10
N ALA A 72 6.13 -5.40 14.05
CA ALA A 72 7.07 -6.45 13.69
C ALA A 72 8.08 -6.73 14.82
N ILE A 73 8.66 -5.69 15.42
CA ILE A 73 9.61 -5.83 16.52
C ILE A 73 8.95 -6.49 17.73
N VAL A 74 7.74 -6.06 18.10
CA VAL A 74 6.97 -6.65 19.20
C VAL A 74 6.64 -8.13 18.93
N LEU A 75 6.40 -8.49 17.67
CA LEU A 75 6.10 -9.86 17.24
C LEU A 75 7.36 -10.73 17.02
N GLY A 76 8.55 -10.22 17.30
CA GLY A 76 9.80 -10.99 17.28
C GLY A 76 10.70 -10.74 16.08
N ALA A 77 10.50 -9.65 15.33
CA ALA A 77 11.45 -9.26 14.28
C ALA A 77 12.83 -8.94 14.89
N PRO A 78 13.94 -9.31 14.20
CA PRO A 78 15.28 -9.14 14.73
C PRO A 78 15.64 -7.65 14.88
N ILE A 79 16.21 -7.32 16.04
CA ILE A 79 16.61 -5.96 16.41
C ILE A 79 18.13 -5.84 16.22
N GLY A 80 18.59 -4.85 15.45
CA GLY A 80 20.01 -4.55 15.32
C GLY A 80 20.36 -3.71 14.10
N ILE A 81 21.59 -3.18 14.09
CA ILE A 81 22.11 -2.34 12.98
C ILE A 81 22.26 -3.16 11.68
N LYS A 82 22.29 -4.49 11.74
CA LYS A 82 22.27 -5.31 10.52
C LYS A 82 20.89 -5.31 9.84
N TYR A 83 19.80 -5.20 10.61
CA TYR A 83 18.44 -5.41 10.12
C TYR A 83 17.62 -4.12 9.98
N TRP A 84 18.14 -2.95 10.39
CA TRP A 84 17.38 -1.68 10.36
C TRP A 84 16.84 -1.36 8.96
N ALA A 85 17.68 -1.49 7.93
CA ALA A 85 17.29 -1.16 6.56
C ALA A 85 16.23 -2.13 6.06
N ALA A 86 16.42 -3.42 6.33
CA ALA A 86 15.51 -4.47 5.91
C ALA A 86 14.12 -4.33 6.58
N THR A 87 14.09 -4.10 7.89
CA THR A 87 12.85 -3.81 8.64
C THR A 87 12.19 -2.53 8.16
N THR A 88 12.96 -1.49 7.82
CA THR A 88 12.42 -0.23 7.28
C THR A 88 11.77 -0.45 5.92
N TYR A 89 12.45 -1.15 4.99
CA TYR A 89 11.90 -1.44 3.67
C TYR A 89 10.64 -2.31 3.73
N TRP A 90 10.65 -3.34 4.58
CA TRP A 90 9.47 -4.18 4.79
C TRP A 90 8.32 -3.37 5.40
N SER A 91 8.60 -2.50 6.36
CA SER A 91 7.56 -1.67 7.00
C SER A 91 6.97 -0.63 6.04
N LEU A 92 7.78 -0.09 5.13
CA LEU A 92 7.31 0.75 4.03
C LEU A 92 6.42 -0.03 3.06
N LEU A 93 6.80 -1.26 2.70
CA LEU A 93 5.97 -2.14 1.87
C LEU A 93 4.63 -2.45 2.54
N MET A 94 4.64 -2.80 3.83
CA MET A 94 3.40 -3.03 4.58
C MET A 94 2.55 -1.76 4.67
N SER A 95 3.17 -0.60 4.84
CA SER A 95 2.48 0.70 4.83
C SER A 95 1.79 0.96 3.48
N LEU A 96 2.43 0.59 2.37
CA LEU A 96 1.85 0.68 1.02
C LEU A 96 0.65 -0.26 0.84
N PHE A 97 0.63 -1.42 1.50
CA PHE A 97 -0.49 -2.36 1.39
C PHE A 97 -1.65 -2.06 2.34
N THR A 98 -1.41 -1.43 3.49
CA THR A 98 -2.42 -1.26 4.53
C THR A 98 -2.88 0.19 4.71
N ILE A 99 -1.95 1.12 4.92
CA ILE A 99 -2.25 2.50 5.34
C ILE A 99 -2.40 3.43 4.14
N VAL A 100 -1.56 3.32 3.13
CA VAL A 100 -1.58 4.26 1.98
C VAL A 100 -2.90 4.22 1.20
N PRO A 101 -3.46 3.06 0.82
CA PRO A 101 -4.73 3.03 0.07
C PRO A 101 -5.88 3.63 0.90
N ALA A 102 -5.92 3.33 2.20
CA ALA A 102 -6.91 3.87 3.12
C ALA A 102 -6.74 5.39 3.34
N ALA A 103 -5.51 5.89 3.46
CA ALA A 103 -5.23 7.31 3.63
C ALA A 103 -5.56 8.13 2.38
N CYS A 104 -5.32 7.58 1.19
CA CYS A 104 -5.69 8.20 -0.09
C CYS A 104 -7.21 8.37 -0.21
N VAL A 105 -7.99 7.37 0.19
CA VAL A 105 -9.44 7.34 -0.05
C VAL A 105 -10.23 7.97 1.10
N PHE A 106 -9.93 7.61 2.35
CA PHE A 106 -10.71 8.03 3.52
C PHE A 106 -10.16 9.27 4.23
N GLY A 107 -8.90 9.66 3.98
CA GLY A 107 -8.27 10.81 4.65
C GLY A 107 -8.22 10.64 6.18
N ALA A 108 -8.52 11.70 6.94
CA ALA A 108 -8.44 11.70 8.42
C ALA A 108 -9.76 11.32 9.14
N SER A 109 -10.75 10.79 8.41
CA SER A 109 -12.06 10.43 8.94
C SER A 109 -11.99 9.23 9.89
N LYS A 110 -12.11 9.43 11.22
CA LYS A 110 -12.03 8.36 12.24
C LYS A 110 -13.04 7.23 12.03
N VAL A 111 -14.26 7.56 11.60
CA VAL A 111 -15.36 6.58 11.41
C VAL A 111 -15.00 5.58 10.29
N ASN A 112 -14.36 6.07 9.22
CA ASN A 112 -13.98 5.24 8.09
C ASN A 112 -12.78 4.34 8.41
N TRP A 113 -11.84 4.79 9.25
CA TRP A 113 -10.71 3.95 9.68
C TRP A 113 -11.13 2.77 10.56
N GLN A 114 -12.08 2.98 11.46
CA GLN A 114 -12.61 1.88 12.28
C GLN A 114 -13.35 0.84 11.45
N ALA A 115 -14.08 1.28 10.42
CA ALA A 115 -14.66 0.35 9.45
C ALA A 115 -13.55 -0.46 8.76
N VAL A 116 -12.53 0.21 8.20
CA VAL A 116 -11.40 -0.43 7.49
C VAL A 116 -10.67 -1.47 8.34
N LEU A 117 -10.58 -1.26 9.65
CA LEU A 117 -9.88 -2.15 10.59
C LEU A 117 -10.78 -3.21 11.23
N SER A 118 -12.10 -3.13 11.05
CA SER A 118 -13.05 -4.07 11.67
C SER A 118 -13.61 -5.06 10.68
N HIS A 119 -13.84 -6.30 11.15
CA HIS A 119 -14.49 -7.36 10.38
C HIS A 119 -15.93 -6.98 9.93
N SER A 120 -16.48 -5.89 10.47
CA SER A 120 -17.74 -5.27 10.08
C SER A 120 -17.86 -5.08 8.56
N ILE A 121 -16.76 -4.79 7.85
CA ILE A 121 -16.81 -4.58 6.39
C ILE A 121 -17.29 -5.83 5.63
N TYR A 122 -16.88 -7.03 6.02
CA TYR A 122 -17.23 -8.25 5.29
C TYR A 122 -18.68 -8.68 5.48
N CYS A 123 -19.31 -8.26 6.58
CA CYS A 123 -20.69 -8.64 6.92
C CYS A 123 -21.71 -7.51 6.71
N GLY A 124 -21.28 -6.24 6.69
CA GLY A 124 -22.19 -5.09 6.71
C GLY A 124 -21.85 -3.94 5.77
N SER A 125 -20.72 -3.95 5.05
CA SER A 125 -20.43 -2.85 4.13
C SER A 125 -21.26 -2.96 2.85
N THR A 126 -21.94 -1.86 2.54
CA THR A 126 -22.75 -1.67 1.33
C THR A 126 -21.91 -1.13 0.15
N ASP A 127 -20.67 -0.71 0.39
CA ASP A 127 -19.89 0.05 -0.58
C ASP A 127 -18.72 -0.76 -1.16
N ALA A 128 -18.64 -0.81 -2.49
CA ALA A 128 -17.59 -1.53 -3.21
C ALA A 128 -16.17 -1.07 -2.84
N VAL A 129 -16.02 0.21 -2.47
CA VAL A 129 -14.74 0.84 -2.10
C VAL A 129 -14.15 0.23 -0.83
N ASP A 130 -14.99 -0.16 0.13
CA ASP A 130 -14.53 -0.75 1.40
C ASP A 130 -13.89 -2.12 1.17
N TYR A 131 -14.46 -2.93 0.27
CA TYR A 131 -13.86 -4.21 -0.13
C TYR A 131 -12.55 -4.00 -0.90
N MET A 132 -12.44 -2.96 -1.73
CA MET A 132 -11.23 -2.66 -2.51
C MET A 132 -10.04 -2.31 -1.64
N ILE A 133 -10.27 -1.74 -0.46
CA ILE A 133 -9.20 -1.27 0.43
C ILE A 133 -8.93 -2.28 1.54
N SER A 134 -9.97 -2.84 2.15
CA SER A 134 -9.81 -3.67 3.34
C SER A 134 -9.31 -5.08 3.02
N ALA A 135 -9.88 -5.78 2.03
CA ALA A 135 -9.51 -7.16 1.69
C ALA A 135 -8.02 -7.36 1.36
N PRO A 136 -7.41 -6.57 0.44
CA PRO A 136 -5.96 -6.61 0.22
C PRO A 136 -5.11 -6.25 1.43
N ALA A 137 -5.55 -5.30 2.27
CA ALA A 137 -4.82 -4.91 3.47
C ALA A 137 -4.79 -6.05 4.51
N HIS A 138 -5.94 -6.68 4.79
CA HIS A 138 -6.02 -7.84 5.66
C HIS A 138 -5.26 -9.03 5.09
N GLY A 139 -5.39 -9.26 3.77
CA GLY A 139 -4.64 -10.29 3.06
C GLY A 139 -3.14 -10.11 3.25
N ALA A 140 -2.61 -8.88 3.12
CA ALA A 140 -1.20 -8.60 3.34
C ALA A 140 -0.75 -8.89 4.79
N VAL A 141 -1.56 -8.55 5.79
CA VAL A 141 -1.25 -8.81 7.21
C VAL A 141 -1.28 -10.30 7.53
N ILE A 142 -2.33 -11.02 7.10
CA ILE A 142 -2.45 -12.47 7.28
C ILE A 142 -1.32 -13.19 6.55
N GLY A 143 -1.03 -12.76 5.32
CA GLY A 143 0.07 -13.29 4.52
C GLY A 143 1.43 -13.08 5.18
N ALA A 144 1.69 -11.88 5.71
CA ALA A 144 2.90 -11.60 6.48
C ALA A 144 3.05 -12.53 7.69
N TRP A 145 1.96 -12.72 8.44
CA TRP A 145 1.93 -13.58 9.61
C TRP A 145 2.19 -15.05 9.26
N LEU A 146 1.57 -15.57 8.19
CA LEU A 146 1.86 -16.92 7.68
C LEU A 146 3.30 -17.03 7.15
N GLY A 147 3.83 -15.97 6.53
CA GLY A 147 5.22 -15.89 6.10
C GLY A 147 6.23 -15.88 7.25
N ALA A 148 5.80 -15.57 8.47
CA ALA A 148 6.67 -15.62 9.65
C ALA A 148 6.80 -17.04 10.23
N TRP A 149 5.80 -17.91 10.05
CA TRP A 149 5.82 -19.29 10.56
C TRP A 149 7.01 -20.16 10.16
N PRO A 150 7.53 -20.13 8.93
CA PRO A 150 8.68 -20.95 8.57
C PRO A 150 10.01 -20.45 9.15
N MET A 151 10.07 -19.24 9.72
CA MET A 151 11.33 -18.67 10.20
C MET A 151 11.88 -19.38 11.46
N PRO A 152 11.08 -19.69 12.51
CA PRO A 152 11.58 -20.40 13.68
C PRO A 152 11.95 -21.86 13.43
N LEU A 153 11.45 -22.45 12.33
CA LEU A 153 11.72 -23.83 11.97
C LEU A 153 13.10 -24.01 11.32
N ASP A 154 13.72 -22.90 10.90
CA ASP A 154 15.08 -22.76 10.37
C ASP A 154 15.57 -24.01 9.61
N TRP A 155 15.02 -24.20 8.41
CA TRP A 155 15.49 -25.20 7.45
C TRP A 155 16.83 -24.81 6.80
N GLU A 156 17.54 -23.83 7.35
CA GLU A 156 18.83 -23.31 6.87
C GLU A 156 18.72 -22.83 5.40
N ARG A 157 17.58 -22.20 5.06
CA ARG A 157 17.31 -21.72 3.71
C ARG A 157 17.31 -20.20 3.66
N PRO A 158 17.96 -19.59 2.65
CA PRO A 158 18.06 -18.14 2.55
C PRO A 158 16.71 -17.44 2.39
N TRP A 159 15.66 -18.14 1.92
CA TRP A 159 14.33 -17.56 1.81
C TRP A 159 13.61 -17.39 3.15
N GLN A 160 14.05 -18.08 4.21
CA GLN A 160 13.49 -17.97 5.56
C GLN A 160 14.02 -16.76 6.34
N GLU A 161 15.08 -16.12 5.84
CA GLU A 161 15.68 -14.97 6.53
C GLU A 161 14.71 -13.79 6.62
N TRP A 162 14.83 -13.01 7.69
CA TRP A 162 14.09 -11.76 7.82
C TRP A 162 14.61 -10.71 6.81
N PRO A 163 13.74 -9.99 6.07
CA PRO A 163 12.29 -10.06 6.00
C PRO A 163 11.79 -10.83 4.76
N ILE A 164 12.59 -11.69 4.14
CA ILE A 164 12.29 -12.31 2.83
C ILE A 164 11.00 -13.13 2.90
N SER A 165 10.90 -14.07 3.83
CA SER A 165 9.74 -14.95 3.97
C SER A 165 8.45 -14.18 4.23
N VAL A 166 8.50 -13.24 5.19
CA VAL A 166 7.34 -12.38 5.50
C VAL A 166 6.97 -11.46 4.35
N THR A 167 7.93 -11.00 3.53
CA THR A 167 7.66 -10.18 2.33
C THR A 167 6.88 -10.99 1.30
N TYR A 168 7.30 -12.21 0.99
CA TYR A 168 6.57 -13.08 0.06
C TYR A 168 5.16 -13.38 0.57
N GLY A 169 5.03 -13.66 1.87
CA GLY A 169 3.75 -13.82 2.53
C GLY A 169 2.85 -12.60 2.35
N SER A 170 3.36 -11.39 2.65
CA SER A 170 2.63 -10.12 2.48
C SER A 170 2.15 -9.91 1.05
N VAL A 171 3.03 -10.12 0.06
CA VAL A 171 2.69 -9.91 -1.35
C VAL A 171 1.65 -10.93 -1.82
N ALA A 172 1.85 -12.22 -1.52
CA ALA A 172 0.90 -13.26 -1.90
C ALA A 172 -0.47 -13.03 -1.25
N GLY A 173 -0.49 -12.72 0.04
CA GLY A 173 -1.71 -12.41 0.77
C GLY A 173 -2.43 -11.17 0.22
N HIS A 174 -1.68 -10.13 -0.14
CA HIS A 174 -2.23 -8.93 -0.79
C HIS A 174 -2.91 -9.25 -2.13
N LEU A 175 -2.26 -10.04 -2.98
CA LEU A 175 -2.80 -10.47 -4.27
C LEU A 175 -4.07 -11.31 -4.12
N ILE A 176 -4.08 -12.24 -3.15
CA ILE A 176 -5.27 -13.03 -2.82
C ILE A 176 -6.40 -12.10 -2.32
N GLY A 177 -6.08 -11.14 -1.44
CA GLY A 177 -7.03 -10.15 -0.97
C GLY A 177 -7.61 -9.29 -2.11
N MET A 178 -6.82 -8.97 -3.14
CA MET A 178 -7.32 -8.31 -4.35
C MET A 178 -8.30 -9.18 -5.14
N ALA A 179 -7.98 -10.47 -5.32
CA ALA A 179 -8.90 -11.39 -5.98
C ALA A 179 -10.23 -11.54 -5.22
N ILE A 180 -10.16 -11.67 -3.89
CA ILE A 180 -11.33 -11.73 -3.01
C ILE A 180 -12.16 -10.45 -3.11
N SER A 181 -11.51 -9.29 -3.07
CA SER A 181 -12.17 -7.99 -3.22
C SER A 181 -12.99 -7.92 -4.51
N LEU A 182 -12.40 -8.29 -5.64
CA LEU A 182 -13.07 -8.32 -6.93
C LEU A 182 -14.26 -9.28 -6.92
N ALA A 183 -14.10 -10.47 -6.34
CA ALA A 183 -15.18 -11.44 -6.22
C ALA A 183 -16.36 -10.89 -5.40
N LEU A 184 -16.09 -10.24 -4.26
CA LEU A 184 -17.11 -9.63 -3.40
C LEU A 184 -17.86 -8.51 -4.11
N ILE A 185 -17.16 -7.64 -4.84
CA ILE A 185 -17.78 -6.54 -5.61
C ILE A 185 -18.69 -7.10 -6.71
N VAL A 186 -18.24 -8.13 -7.43
CA VAL A 186 -19.05 -8.79 -8.47
C VAL A 186 -20.28 -9.46 -7.86
N ALA A 187 -20.12 -10.18 -6.73
CA ALA A 187 -21.22 -10.81 -6.03
C ALA A 187 -22.25 -9.78 -5.52
N HIS A 188 -21.78 -8.67 -4.95
CA HIS A 188 -22.62 -7.58 -4.48
C HIS A 188 -23.44 -6.97 -5.62
N LYS A 189 -22.80 -6.67 -6.76
CA LYS A 189 -23.47 -6.14 -7.95
C LYS A 189 -24.52 -7.10 -8.53
N ARG A 190 -24.23 -8.41 -8.53
CA ARG A 190 -25.18 -9.44 -8.97
C ARG A 190 -26.41 -9.50 -8.06
N ARG A 191 -26.20 -9.44 -6.74
CA ARG A 191 -27.29 -9.43 -5.75
C ARG A 191 -28.18 -8.19 -5.85
N GLY A 192 -27.60 -7.04 -6.16
CA GLY A 192 -28.36 -5.80 -6.39
C GLY A 192 -29.29 -5.90 -7.60
N ARG A 193 -28.81 -6.50 -8.71
CA ARG A 193 -29.64 -6.73 -9.91
C ARG A 193 -30.80 -7.68 -9.65
N ALA A 194 -30.54 -8.79 -8.98
CA ALA A 194 -31.57 -9.79 -8.66
C ALA A 194 -32.68 -9.29 -7.71
N LYS A 195 -32.50 -8.13 -7.05
CA LYS A 195 -33.56 -7.49 -6.25
C LYS A 195 -34.37 -6.44 -7.03
N ALA A 196 -33.87 -6.02 -8.20
CA ALA A 196 -34.51 -5.02 -9.05
C ALA A 196 -35.43 -5.64 -10.12
N ASP A 197 -35.26 -6.95 -10.37
CA ASP A 197 -36.13 -7.80 -11.19
C ASP A 197 -37.23 -8.43 -10.31
#